data_AF-A0A3B8MCC6-F1
#
_entry.id   AF-A0A3B8MCC6-F1
#
_cell.length_a   1.000
_cell.length_b   1.000
_cell.length_c   1.000
_cell.angle_alpha   90.00
_cell.angle_beta   90.00
_cell.angle_gamma   90.00
#
_symmetry.space_group_name_H-M   'P 1'
#
loop_
_entity.id
_entity.type
_entity.pdbx_description
1 polymer ?
#
loop_
_entity_poly.entity_id
_entity_poly.type
_entity_poly.pdbx_seq_one_letter_code
_entity_poly.pdbx_strand_id
1 'polypeptide(L)'
;MTLSIADNDLEEGTTFASTVVWSVYRTTGTFAFNITDNDSAAIVLSKTTTSVSEAGTTDSFTVVLATDPATDVDISVTSADPGEATVSASELAFTTNNWNVPQTVTVTGVNDGAIDGDIIHNITLAVIDGQSDDTYDPVSNSVVQNTTADNDAAGFTVTQAGGSTLVAETESTDTFTVSLTTQPATDVVLSVVSNDTSEATVDRARLTFTNGNWNNAQTVTVTGVNDDLDDGNIGATITLAIVDADSDDSYDNVANQIVAAVNTDNDSAGFTITQSGGA
;
A
#
# COMPACT_ATOMS: atom_id res chain seq x y z
N MET A 1 51.28 8.43 -42.32
CA MET A 1 49.91 8.05 -42.71
C MET A 1 49.23 7.62 -41.43
N THR A 2 48.34 8.45 -40.90
CA THR A 2 47.55 8.13 -39.71
C THR A 2 46.26 7.51 -40.21
N LEU A 3 46.06 6.23 -39.92
CA LEU A 3 44.79 5.55 -40.18
C LEU A 3 43.92 5.79 -38.95
N SER A 4 42.85 6.55 -39.12
CA SER A 4 41.79 6.70 -38.13
C SER A 4 40.63 5.86 -38.61
N ILE A 5 40.23 4.87 -37.83
CA ILE A 5 39.00 4.11 -38.07
C ILE A 5 38.07 4.53 -36.95
N ALA A 6 36.96 5.14 -37.32
CA ALA A 6 35.85 5.34 -36.41
C ALA A 6 35.07 4.02 -36.40
N ASP A 7 34.88 3.49 -35.21
CA ASP A 7 33.88 2.46 -34.92
C ASP A 7 32.51 2.93 -35.43
N ASN A 8 31.72 2.05 -36.06
CA ASN A 8 30.53 2.46 -36.81
C ASN A 8 29.24 1.72 -36.45
N ASP A 9 29.13 1.18 -35.24
CA ASP A 9 27.93 0.49 -34.73
C ASP A 9 27.45 -0.65 -35.66
N LEU A 10 28.36 -1.39 -36.32
CA LEU A 10 27.97 -2.55 -37.14
C LEU A 10 28.15 -3.87 -36.38
N GLU A 11 27.02 -4.56 -36.21
CA GLU A 11 26.77 -6.00 -36.04
C GLU A 11 27.82 -6.81 -35.24
N GLU A 12 27.39 -7.30 -34.07
CA GLU A 12 28.22 -8.04 -33.13
C GLU A 12 28.84 -9.30 -33.74
N GLY A 13 30.13 -9.51 -33.46
CA GLY A 13 30.89 -10.69 -33.89
C GLY A 13 31.60 -10.58 -35.25
N THR A 14 31.58 -9.41 -35.90
CA THR A 14 32.29 -9.21 -37.17
C THR A 14 33.75 -8.75 -36.94
N THR A 15 34.72 -9.66 -37.12
CA THR A 15 36.12 -9.23 -37.26
C THR A 15 36.32 -8.60 -38.64
N PHE A 16 36.51 -7.29 -38.70
CA PHE A 16 36.92 -6.63 -39.93
C PHE A 16 38.41 -6.83 -40.17
N ALA A 17 38.73 -7.73 -41.09
CA ALA A 17 40.09 -7.90 -41.59
C ALA A 17 40.43 -6.72 -42.53
N SER A 18 41.18 -5.75 -42.02
CA SER A 18 41.63 -4.60 -42.81
C SER A 18 43.08 -4.80 -43.26
N THR A 19 43.33 -4.65 -44.56
CA THR A 19 44.67 -4.74 -45.12
C THR A 19 45.13 -3.38 -45.61
N VAL A 20 46.16 -2.81 -44.97
CA VAL A 20 46.83 -1.62 -45.50
C VAL A 20 47.90 -2.09 -46.49
N VAL A 21 47.71 -1.74 -47.76
CA VAL A 21 48.70 -1.96 -48.81
C VAL A 21 49.57 -0.70 -48.93
N TRP A 22 50.87 -0.84 -48.74
CA TRP A 22 51.82 0.25 -48.96
C TRP A 22 52.84 -0.13 -50.02
N SER A 23 53.34 0.87 -50.74
CA SER A 23 54.46 0.70 -51.67
C SER A 23 55.49 1.81 -51.46
N VAL A 24 56.76 1.42 -51.39
CA VAL A 24 57.91 2.34 -51.51
C VAL A 24 58.89 1.70 -52.48
N TYR A 25 59.20 2.41 -53.57
CA TYR A 25 59.93 1.91 -54.73
C TYR A 25 59.30 0.63 -55.35
N ARG A 26 59.95 -0.53 -55.18
CA ARG A 26 59.57 -1.84 -55.75
C ARG A 26 59.11 -2.84 -54.69
N THR A 27 58.98 -2.41 -53.45
CA THR A 27 58.57 -3.27 -52.35
C THR A 27 57.15 -2.91 -51.95
N THR A 28 56.27 -3.90 -52.02
CA THR A 28 54.90 -3.85 -51.52
C THR A 28 54.83 -4.70 -50.25
N GLY A 29 54.28 -4.13 -49.18
CA GLY A 29 53.98 -4.85 -47.95
C GLY A 29 52.50 -4.78 -47.63
N THR A 30 51.98 -5.83 -47.00
CA THR A 30 50.66 -5.82 -46.38
C THR A 30 50.82 -5.84 -44.87
N PHE A 31 50.03 -5.02 -44.19
CA PHE A 31 49.84 -5.12 -42.74
C PHE A 31 48.38 -5.44 -42.50
N ALA A 32 48.12 -6.59 -41.88
CA ALA A 32 46.80 -7.00 -41.46
C ALA A 32 46.64 -6.67 -39.97
N PHE A 33 45.50 -6.08 -39.63
CA PHE A 33 45.05 -5.94 -38.25
C PHE A 33 43.58 -6.35 -38.19
N ASN A 34 43.20 -6.89 -37.04
CA ASN A 34 41.81 -7.21 -36.74
C ASN A 34 41.26 -6.07 -35.87
N ILE A 35 40.09 -5.58 -36.23
CA ILE A 35 39.26 -4.81 -35.30
C ILE A 35 38.32 -5.81 -34.67
N THR A 36 38.33 -5.87 -33.35
CA THR A 36 37.36 -6.63 -32.56
C THR A 36 36.36 -5.63 -32.04
N ASP A 37 35.09 -5.85 -32.36
CA ASP A 37 33.99 -5.23 -31.65
C ASP A 37 34.07 -5.62 -30.16
N ASN A 38 33.81 -4.65 -29.29
CA ASN A 38 33.87 -4.78 -27.84
C ASN A 38 32.56 -4.39 -27.16
N ASP A 39 31.50 -4.19 -27.94
CA ASP A 39 30.18 -3.95 -27.42
C ASP A 39 29.58 -5.26 -26.88
N SER A 40 28.64 -5.13 -25.95
CA SER A 40 28.00 -6.27 -25.29
C SER A 40 26.53 -5.94 -25.11
N ALA A 41 25.67 -6.82 -25.62
CA ALA A 41 24.24 -6.77 -25.37
C ALA A 41 23.93 -6.56 -23.87
N ALA A 42 23.08 -5.59 -23.58
CA ALA A 42 22.61 -5.27 -22.24
C ALA A 42 21.33 -4.43 -22.26
N ILE A 43 20.52 -4.58 -21.21
CA ILE A 43 19.42 -3.66 -20.90
C ILE A 43 19.99 -2.50 -20.10
N VAL A 44 19.78 -1.26 -20.58
CA VAL A 44 20.24 -0.04 -19.90
C VAL A 44 19.05 0.71 -19.34
N LEU A 45 19.09 0.96 -18.03
CA LEU A 45 18.06 1.70 -17.30
C LEU A 45 18.54 3.13 -17.00
N SER A 46 17.65 4.12 -17.06
CA SER A 46 17.99 5.48 -16.61
C SER A 46 18.13 5.61 -15.09
N LYS A 47 17.54 4.68 -14.34
CA LYS A 47 17.71 4.52 -12.88
C LYS A 47 17.28 3.12 -12.44
N THR A 48 17.75 2.71 -11.26
CA THR A 48 17.47 1.37 -10.67
C THR A 48 16.55 1.45 -9.45
N THR A 49 16.01 2.63 -9.15
CA THR A 49 15.09 2.84 -8.02
C THR A 49 13.92 3.73 -8.43
N THR A 50 12.73 3.44 -7.94
CA THR A 50 11.53 4.29 -8.02
C THR A 50 10.90 4.44 -6.65
N SER A 51 10.14 5.51 -6.45
CA SER A 51 9.34 5.70 -5.24
C SER A 51 7.97 6.24 -5.60
N VAL A 52 6.94 5.54 -5.14
CA VAL A 52 5.52 5.89 -5.29
C VAL A 52 4.86 5.81 -3.91
N SER A 53 3.56 6.07 -3.86
CA SER A 53 2.76 5.96 -2.65
C SER A 53 1.38 5.43 -3.02
N GLU A 54 0.74 4.82 -2.04
CA GLU A 54 -0.64 4.35 -2.12
C GLU A 54 -1.64 5.45 -2.49
N ALA A 55 -1.29 6.73 -2.29
CA ALA A 55 -2.07 7.87 -2.79
C ALA A 55 -2.17 7.98 -4.33
N GLY A 56 -1.63 7.01 -5.08
CA GLY A 56 -1.67 6.96 -6.55
C GLY A 56 -0.61 7.83 -7.21
N THR A 57 0.49 8.12 -6.50
CA THR A 57 1.62 8.86 -7.12
C THR A 57 2.34 7.99 -8.13
N THR A 58 3.04 8.64 -9.05
CA THR A 58 3.77 7.97 -10.11
C THR A 58 5.24 8.35 -10.11
N ASP A 59 6.05 7.41 -10.55
CA ASP A 59 7.45 7.62 -10.88
C ASP A 59 7.76 6.86 -12.17
N SER A 60 8.78 7.27 -12.91
CA SER A 60 9.11 6.63 -14.18
C SER A 60 10.60 6.45 -14.39
N PHE A 61 10.94 5.41 -15.14
CA PHE A 61 12.28 5.16 -15.64
C PHE A 61 12.20 4.86 -17.13
N THR A 62 13.34 4.91 -17.80
CA THR A 62 13.44 4.61 -19.23
C THR A 62 14.36 3.44 -19.47
N VAL A 63 14.08 2.70 -20.53
CA VAL A 63 14.82 1.52 -20.97
C VAL A 63 15.33 1.77 -22.38
N VAL A 64 16.59 1.42 -22.63
CA VAL A 64 17.19 1.27 -23.97
C VAL A 64 18.03 -0.01 -24.00
N LEU A 65 18.37 -0.45 -25.19
CA LEU A 65 19.40 -1.48 -25.39
C LEU A 65 20.78 -0.82 -25.51
N ALA A 66 21.82 -1.52 -25.06
CA ALA A 66 23.20 -1.04 -25.16
C ALA A 66 23.75 -1.11 -26.58
N THR A 67 23.27 -2.07 -27.39
CA THR A 67 23.79 -2.37 -28.73
C THR A 67 22.66 -2.56 -29.74
N ASP A 68 22.92 -2.31 -31.02
CA ASP A 68 21.95 -2.53 -32.11
C ASP A 68 21.72 -4.03 -32.31
N PRO A 69 20.50 -4.56 -32.10
CA PRO A 69 20.23 -5.97 -32.32
C PRO A 69 20.09 -6.29 -33.83
N ALA A 70 20.30 -7.53 -34.24
CA ALA A 70 20.07 -7.98 -35.62
C ALA A 70 18.58 -8.25 -35.91
N THR A 71 17.81 -8.66 -34.90
CA THR A 71 16.35 -8.79 -34.93
C THR A 71 15.68 -8.05 -33.77
N ASP A 72 14.35 -8.05 -33.72
CA ASP A 72 13.62 -7.42 -32.63
C ASP A 72 13.99 -8.08 -31.28
N VAL A 73 13.89 -7.30 -30.19
CA VAL A 73 14.13 -7.73 -28.81
C VAL A 73 12.94 -7.28 -27.96
N ASP A 74 12.22 -8.26 -27.42
CA ASP A 74 11.06 -8.03 -26.57
C ASP A 74 11.46 -8.22 -25.10
N ILE A 75 11.19 -7.21 -24.27
CA ILE A 75 11.51 -7.19 -22.84
C ILE A 75 10.23 -7.19 -22.03
N SER A 76 10.01 -8.24 -21.25
CA SER A 76 8.94 -8.28 -20.25
C SER A 76 9.21 -7.31 -19.10
N VAL A 77 8.15 -6.70 -18.55
CA VAL A 77 8.21 -5.79 -17.40
C VAL A 77 7.16 -6.26 -16.38
N THR A 78 7.62 -6.70 -15.20
CA THR A 78 6.76 -7.33 -14.19
C THR A 78 6.97 -6.69 -12.82
N SER A 79 5.89 -6.24 -12.18
CA SER A 79 5.90 -5.89 -10.76
C SER A 79 5.82 -7.17 -9.92
N ALA A 80 6.70 -7.32 -8.92
CA ALA A 80 6.63 -8.40 -7.95
C ALA A 80 5.41 -8.28 -7.02
N ASP A 81 4.89 -7.06 -6.86
CA ASP A 81 3.69 -6.78 -6.07
C ASP A 81 2.75 -5.79 -6.78
N PRO A 82 1.81 -6.30 -7.61
CA PRO A 82 0.81 -5.46 -8.27
C PRO A 82 -0.24 -4.85 -7.33
N GLY A 83 -0.34 -5.33 -6.08
CA GLY A 83 -1.19 -4.74 -5.03
C GLY A 83 -0.64 -3.42 -4.53
N GLU A 84 0.70 -3.30 -4.53
CA GLU A 84 1.45 -2.11 -4.11
C GLU A 84 1.74 -1.13 -5.25
N ALA A 85 2.14 -1.64 -6.41
CA ALA A 85 2.42 -0.80 -7.57
C ALA A 85 2.27 -1.54 -8.90
N THR A 86 1.71 -0.83 -9.88
CA THR A 86 1.54 -1.31 -11.25
C THR A 86 2.51 -0.64 -12.21
N VAL A 87 2.77 -1.28 -13.34
CA VAL A 87 3.60 -0.76 -14.43
C VAL A 87 2.74 -0.46 -15.65
N SER A 88 3.06 0.60 -16.39
CA SER A 88 2.27 1.05 -17.55
C SER A 88 2.30 0.13 -18.76
N ALA A 89 3.26 -0.79 -18.82
CA ALA A 89 3.41 -1.76 -19.89
C ALA A 89 3.95 -3.07 -19.29
N SER A 90 3.46 -4.20 -19.78
CA SER A 90 3.96 -5.54 -19.44
C SER A 90 5.12 -5.99 -20.33
N GLU A 91 5.36 -5.27 -21.43
CA GLU A 91 6.33 -5.62 -22.46
C GLU A 91 6.79 -4.36 -23.20
N LEU A 92 8.07 -4.32 -23.59
CA LEU A 92 8.71 -3.28 -24.39
C LEU A 92 9.33 -3.92 -25.63
N ALA A 93 9.00 -3.41 -26.81
CA ALA A 93 9.49 -3.94 -28.08
C ALA A 93 10.57 -3.03 -28.67
N PHE A 94 11.80 -3.54 -28.78
CA PHE A 94 12.92 -2.87 -29.43
C PHE A 94 13.21 -3.53 -30.78
N THR A 95 13.57 -2.71 -31.75
CA THR A 95 13.86 -3.05 -33.14
C THR A 95 15.18 -2.41 -33.52
N THR A 96 15.74 -2.78 -34.65
CA THR A 96 16.95 -2.16 -35.22
C THR A 96 16.84 -0.65 -35.47
N ASN A 97 15.61 -0.09 -35.48
CA ASN A 97 15.39 1.34 -35.69
C ASN A 97 15.16 2.14 -34.40
N ASN A 98 14.93 1.48 -33.26
CA ASN A 98 14.57 2.15 -32.00
C ASN A 98 15.25 1.55 -30.76
N TRP A 99 16.20 0.64 -30.90
CA TRP A 99 16.95 0.03 -29.79
C TRP A 99 17.56 1.05 -28.83
N ASN A 100 18.04 2.18 -29.36
CA ASN A 100 18.62 3.31 -28.61
C ASN A 100 17.63 4.44 -28.28
N VAL A 101 16.34 4.28 -28.62
CA VAL A 101 15.31 5.27 -28.32
C VAL A 101 14.70 4.94 -26.95
N PRO A 102 14.79 5.83 -25.95
CA PRO A 102 14.27 5.56 -24.61
C PRO A 102 12.77 5.26 -24.61
N GLN A 103 12.40 4.06 -24.17
CA GLN A 103 11.01 3.69 -23.88
C GLN A 103 10.74 3.92 -22.39
N THR A 104 9.64 4.60 -22.08
CA THR A 104 9.29 4.97 -20.70
C THR A 104 8.39 3.93 -20.05
N VAL A 105 8.76 3.48 -18.86
CA VAL A 105 7.90 2.69 -17.96
C VAL A 105 7.49 3.59 -16.81
N THR A 106 6.18 3.77 -16.65
CA THR A 106 5.59 4.48 -15.50
C THR A 106 5.17 3.46 -14.46
N VAL A 107 5.64 3.66 -13.23
CA VAL A 107 5.23 2.95 -12.02
C VAL A 107 4.16 3.79 -11.33
N THR A 108 3.06 3.17 -10.94
CA THR A 108 1.94 3.84 -10.26
C THR A 108 1.64 3.09 -8.97
N GLY A 109 1.70 3.79 -7.83
CA GLY A 109 1.30 3.22 -6.55
C GLY A 109 -0.19 2.89 -6.52
N VAL A 110 -0.55 1.86 -5.78
CA VAL A 110 -1.92 1.36 -5.62
C VAL A 110 -2.25 1.41 -4.13
N ASN A 111 -3.40 1.97 -3.75
CA ASN A 111 -3.88 1.91 -2.36
C ASN A 111 -4.51 0.55 -2.11
N ASP A 112 -4.07 -0.13 -1.05
CA ASP A 112 -4.64 -1.40 -0.61
C ASP A 112 -5.53 -1.26 0.64
N GLY A 113 -5.40 -0.14 1.37
CA GLY A 113 -6.23 0.22 2.53
C GLY A 113 -5.80 -0.44 3.85
N ALA A 114 -4.62 -1.08 3.88
CA ALA A 114 -4.01 -1.68 5.05
C ALA A 114 -2.95 -0.77 5.67
N ILE A 115 -2.67 -0.97 6.96
CA ILE A 115 -1.53 -0.34 7.63
C ILE A 115 -0.42 -1.37 7.70
N ASP A 116 0.39 -1.45 6.65
CA ASP A 116 1.51 -2.39 6.57
C ASP A 116 2.87 -1.70 6.41
N GLY A 117 2.84 -0.37 6.31
CA GLY A 117 4.02 0.49 6.26
C GLY A 117 4.68 0.47 4.88
N ASP A 118 5.77 1.23 4.73
CA ASP A 118 6.42 1.33 3.42
C ASP A 118 6.92 -0.03 2.89
N ILE A 119 6.38 -0.50 1.77
CA ILE A 119 6.75 -1.76 1.13
C ILE A 119 7.82 -1.54 0.06
N ILE A 120 8.86 -2.37 0.10
CA ILE A 120 9.92 -2.42 -0.91
C ILE A 120 9.76 -3.68 -1.74
N HIS A 121 9.56 -3.53 -3.05
CA HIS A 121 9.43 -4.63 -3.99
C HIS A 121 10.17 -4.36 -5.30
N ASN A 122 10.35 -5.40 -6.12
CA ASN A 122 11.11 -5.29 -7.35
C ASN A 122 10.19 -5.21 -8.57
N ILE A 123 10.57 -4.38 -9.53
CA ILE A 123 10.11 -4.45 -10.92
C ILE A 123 11.22 -5.14 -11.71
N THR A 124 10.90 -6.25 -12.34
CA THR A 124 11.84 -7.08 -13.10
C THR A 124 11.66 -6.85 -14.59
N LEU A 125 12.77 -6.63 -15.28
CA LEU A 125 12.86 -6.58 -16.73
C LEU A 125 13.65 -7.78 -17.22
N ALA A 126 13.07 -8.59 -18.11
CA ALA A 126 13.71 -9.78 -18.65
C ALA A 126 13.47 -9.87 -20.15
N VAL A 127 14.54 -10.20 -20.90
CA VAL A 127 14.45 -10.54 -22.32
C VAL A 127 13.54 -11.75 -22.48
N ILE A 128 12.70 -11.75 -23.51
CA ILE A 128 11.85 -12.87 -23.87
C ILE A 128 12.57 -13.65 -24.98
N ASP A 129 13.39 -14.64 -24.61
CA ASP A 129 14.30 -15.36 -25.51
C ASP A 129 13.60 -15.85 -26.80
N GLY A 130 12.41 -16.45 -26.68
CA GLY A 130 11.69 -17.00 -27.83
C GLY A 130 11.14 -15.97 -28.83
N GLN A 131 11.27 -14.67 -28.55
CA GLN A 131 10.80 -13.55 -29.35
C GLN A 131 11.91 -12.55 -29.68
N SER A 132 13.10 -12.75 -29.13
CA SER A 132 14.19 -11.78 -29.17
C SER A 132 15.36 -12.28 -30.02
N ASP A 133 16.28 -11.38 -30.34
CA ASP A 133 17.59 -11.71 -30.89
C ASP A 133 18.38 -12.62 -29.93
N ASP A 134 18.87 -13.76 -30.42
CA ASP A 134 19.67 -14.75 -29.67
C ASP A 134 20.90 -14.12 -28.95
N THR A 135 21.40 -12.97 -29.42
CA THR A 135 22.50 -12.22 -28.77
C THR A 135 22.09 -11.65 -27.42
N TYR A 136 20.79 -11.39 -27.23
CA TYR A 136 20.20 -10.88 -26.00
C TYR A 136 19.76 -12.00 -25.02
N ASP A 137 19.62 -13.25 -25.46
CA ASP A 137 19.31 -14.41 -24.59
C ASP A 137 20.20 -14.53 -23.33
N PRO A 138 21.53 -14.32 -23.37
CA PRO A 138 22.37 -14.41 -22.17
C PRO A 138 22.27 -13.18 -21.26
N VAL A 139 21.56 -12.12 -21.64
CA VAL A 139 21.43 -10.89 -20.85
C VAL A 139 20.65 -11.19 -19.58
N SER A 140 21.27 -10.93 -18.44
CA SER A 140 20.62 -11.12 -17.14
C SER A 140 19.48 -10.12 -16.92
N ASN A 141 18.47 -10.54 -16.17
CA ASN A 141 17.36 -9.67 -15.79
C ASN A 141 17.86 -8.38 -15.11
N SER A 142 17.26 -7.27 -15.50
CA SER A 142 17.44 -5.98 -14.85
C SER A 142 16.36 -5.78 -13.79
N VAL A 143 16.73 -5.14 -12.67
CA VAL A 143 15.83 -4.90 -11.54
C VAL A 143 15.77 -3.40 -11.24
N VAL A 144 14.55 -2.89 -11.12
CA VAL A 144 14.26 -1.58 -10.52
C VAL A 144 13.60 -1.83 -9.18
N GLN A 145 14.23 -1.37 -8.10
CA GLN A 145 13.63 -1.45 -6.76
C GLN A 145 12.61 -0.32 -6.59
N ASN A 146 11.37 -0.67 -6.32
CA ASN A 146 10.33 0.30 -6.01
C ASN A 146 10.07 0.34 -4.50
N THR A 147 9.89 1.54 -3.96
CA THR A 147 9.33 1.75 -2.61
C THR A 147 7.95 2.37 -2.76
N THR A 148 6.91 1.71 -2.24
CA THR A 148 5.58 2.28 -2.08
C THR A 148 5.46 2.79 -0.66
N ALA A 149 5.18 4.10 -0.50
CA ALA A 149 4.91 4.69 0.80
C ALA A 149 3.45 4.46 1.20
N ASP A 150 3.26 3.95 2.40
CA ASP A 150 1.95 3.74 3.03
C ASP A 150 1.36 5.11 3.42
N ASN A 151 0.06 5.29 3.15
CA ASN A 151 -0.64 6.52 3.51
C ASN A 151 -1.86 6.28 4.40
N ASP A 152 -1.92 5.12 5.01
CA ASP A 152 -3.02 4.61 5.80
C ASP A 152 -2.72 4.81 7.30
N ALA A 153 -3.77 5.11 8.07
CA ALA A 153 -3.62 5.56 9.46
C ALA A 153 -4.64 4.91 10.38
N ALA A 154 -4.14 4.37 11.50
CA ALA A 154 -4.97 3.67 12.47
C ALA A 154 -6.08 4.57 13.03
N GLY A 155 -7.29 4.01 13.10
CA GLY A 155 -8.44 4.74 13.59
C GLY A 155 -9.71 3.89 13.65
N PHE A 156 -10.70 4.39 14.38
CA PHE A 156 -12.04 3.83 14.43
C PHE A 156 -13.07 4.95 14.47
N THR A 157 -14.30 4.63 14.09
CA THR A 157 -15.45 5.54 14.14
C THR A 157 -16.50 5.01 15.09
N VAL A 158 -17.16 5.92 15.79
CA VAL A 158 -18.34 5.65 16.60
C VAL A 158 -19.52 6.44 16.04
N THR A 159 -20.61 5.76 15.71
CA THR A 159 -21.81 6.39 15.12
C THR A 159 -23.03 6.15 16.00
N GLN A 160 -23.68 7.24 16.42
CA GLN A 160 -24.97 7.21 17.13
C GLN A 160 -26.08 7.57 16.13
N ALA A 161 -27.07 6.70 15.92
CA ALA A 161 -28.10 6.89 14.89
C ALA A 161 -28.95 8.16 15.10
N GLY A 162 -29.10 8.63 16.35
CA GLY A 162 -29.80 9.87 16.72
C GLY A 162 -28.90 11.04 17.11
N GLY A 163 -27.57 10.89 17.02
CA GLY A 163 -26.59 11.89 17.48
C GLY A 163 -26.35 11.92 19.00
N SER A 164 -27.14 11.18 19.76
CA SER A 164 -26.99 10.97 21.21
C SER A 164 -27.47 9.56 21.57
N THR A 165 -26.98 9.03 22.69
CA THR A 165 -27.53 7.84 23.34
C THR A 165 -28.49 8.28 24.44
N LEU A 166 -29.79 7.95 24.29
CA LEU A 166 -30.82 8.28 25.26
C LEU A 166 -31.53 7.00 25.72
N VAL A 167 -31.38 6.69 27.00
CA VAL A 167 -32.03 5.56 27.66
C VAL A 167 -32.91 6.06 28.81
N ALA A 168 -33.61 5.16 29.47
CA ALA A 168 -34.58 5.49 30.50
C ALA A 168 -34.60 4.38 31.54
N GLU A 169 -34.93 4.76 32.76
CA GLU A 169 -35.13 3.85 33.88
C GLU A 169 -36.27 2.85 33.66
N THR A 170 -37.10 3.04 32.64
CA THR A 170 -38.01 1.98 32.15
C THR A 170 -37.28 0.82 31.45
N GLU A 171 -35.99 0.63 31.71
CA GLU A 171 -35.06 -0.32 31.06
C GLU A 171 -35.02 -0.16 29.54
N SER A 172 -35.16 1.08 29.04
CA SER A 172 -35.12 1.32 27.60
C SER A 172 -33.69 1.20 27.07
N THR A 173 -33.57 0.87 25.78
CA THR A 173 -32.29 0.66 25.12
C THR A 173 -32.09 1.62 23.97
N ASP A 174 -30.85 2.03 23.77
CA ASP A 174 -30.39 2.73 22.58
C ASP A 174 -29.08 2.09 22.08
N THR A 175 -28.66 2.41 20.86
CA THR A 175 -27.52 1.74 20.22
C THR A 175 -26.57 2.73 19.57
N PHE A 176 -25.29 2.37 19.56
CA PHE A 176 -24.29 2.98 18.70
C PHE A 176 -23.50 1.88 17.98
N THR A 177 -22.86 2.24 16.87
CA THR A 177 -22.02 1.32 16.10
C THR A 177 -20.57 1.75 16.10
N VAL A 178 -19.68 0.77 15.93
CA VAL A 178 -18.23 0.95 15.90
C VAL A 178 -17.63 0.18 14.73
N SER A 179 -16.72 0.80 13.99
CA SER A 179 -15.93 0.16 12.93
C SER A 179 -14.53 0.78 12.88
N LEU A 180 -13.52 0.03 12.42
CA LEU A 180 -12.22 0.60 12.13
C LEU A 180 -12.27 1.41 10.81
N THR A 181 -11.41 2.42 10.68
CA THR A 181 -11.30 3.23 9.45
C THR A 181 -10.32 2.67 8.43
N THR A 182 -9.45 1.77 8.87
CA THR A 182 -8.36 1.18 8.08
C THR A 182 -8.23 -0.29 8.46
N GLN A 183 -7.74 -1.12 7.54
CA GLN A 183 -7.55 -2.54 7.78
C GLN A 183 -6.31 -2.79 8.66
N PRO A 184 -6.43 -3.51 9.79
CA PRO A 184 -5.29 -3.87 10.60
C PRO A 184 -4.58 -5.14 10.07
N ALA A 185 -3.30 -5.30 10.39
CA ALA A 185 -2.51 -6.50 10.05
C ALA A 185 -2.86 -7.69 10.97
N THR A 186 -3.12 -7.42 12.25
CA THR A 186 -3.63 -8.38 13.24
C THR A 186 -4.94 -7.92 13.87
N ASP A 187 -5.53 -8.73 14.75
CA ASP A 187 -6.78 -8.36 15.40
C ASP A 187 -6.62 -7.07 16.24
N VAL A 188 -7.67 -6.27 16.31
CA VAL A 188 -7.76 -5.05 17.14
C VAL A 188 -8.92 -5.23 18.12
N VAL A 189 -8.64 -5.04 19.40
CA VAL A 189 -9.62 -5.22 20.47
C VAL A 189 -9.91 -3.88 21.14
N LEU A 190 -11.17 -3.47 21.13
CA LEU A 190 -11.65 -2.31 21.88
C LEU A 190 -12.31 -2.77 23.17
N SER A 191 -11.97 -2.15 24.28
CA SER A 191 -12.75 -2.20 25.52
C SER A 191 -13.93 -1.23 25.43
N VAL A 192 -15.06 -1.59 26.05
CA VAL A 192 -16.26 -0.75 26.12
C VAL A 192 -16.70 -0.71 27.59
N VAL A 193 -16.61 0.46 28.22
CA VAL A 193 -16.79 0.60 29.66
C VAL A 193 -17.69 1.78 29.99
N SER A 194 -18.79 1.54 30.71
CA SER A 194 -19.56 2.60 31.36
C SER A 194 -18.82 3.07 32.62
N ASN A 195 -18.70 4.38 32.82
CA ASN A 195 -18.18 4.92 34.08
C ASN A 195 -19.20 4.84 35.23
N ASP A 196 -20.49 4.66 34.89
CA ASP A 196 -21.58 4.60 35.85
C ASP A 196 -22.59 3.51 35.43
N THR A 197 -22.42 2.33 36.00
CA THR A 197 -23.29 1.18 35.71
C THR A 197 -24.58 1.18 36.52
N SER A 198 -24.75 2.10 37.48
CA SER A 198 -26.06 2.34 38.12
C SER A 198 -27.00 3.11 37.21
N GLU A 199 -26.47 3.79 36.18
CA GLU A 199 -27.27 4.59 35.24
C GLU A 199 -27.39 3.93 33.86
N ALA A 200 -26.27 3.44 33.33
CA ALA A 200 -26.23 2.86 32.00
C ALA A 200 -25.27 1.67 31.94
N THR A 201 -25.76 0.57 31.39
CA THR A 201 -24.97 -0.63 31.12
C THR A 201 -24.79 -0.85 29.63
N VAL A 202 -23.76 -1.61 29.26
CA VAL A 202 -23.49 -2.02 27.88
C VAL A 202 -23.59 -3.53 27.76
N ASP A 203 -24.11 -4.03 26.65
CA ASP A 203 -24.26 -5.47 26.40
C ASP A 203 -22.92 -6.17 26.09
N ARG A 204 -21.89 -5.41 25.73
CA ARG A 204 -20.55 -5.92 25.39
C ARG A 204 -19.49 -5.12 26.12
N ALA A 205 -18.56 -5.82 26.77
CA ALA A 205 -17.36 -5.21 27.36
C ALA A 205 -16.18 -5.10 26.38
N ARG A 206 -16.25 -5.81 25.24
CA ARG A 206 -15.21 -5.85 24.21
C ARG A 206 -15.79 -5.96 22.80
N LEU A 207 -15.11 -5.35 21.85
CA LEU A 207 -15.30 -5.53 20.41
C LEU A 207 -13.99 -6.03 19.81
N THR A 208 -14.06 -7.01 18.91
CA THR A 208 -12.88 -7.57 18.23
C THR A 208 -13.04 -7.41 16.74
N PHE A 209 -12.10 -6.71 16.12
CA PHE A 209 -11.99 -6.51 14.70
C PHE A 209 -10.80 -7.30 14.17
N THR A 210 -10.97 -7.91 13.01
CA THR A 210 -10.03 -8.79 12.29
C THR A 210 -9.83 -8.21 10.90
N ASN A 211 -8.83 -8.69 10.16
CA ASN A 211 -8.62 -8.30 8.76
C ASN A 211 -9.84 -8.55 7.84
N GLY A 212 -10.75 -9.46 8.21
CA GLY A 212 -11.94 -9.79 7.43
C GLY A 212 -13.22 -9.06 7.84
N ASN A 213 -13.21 -8.32 8.96
CA ASN A 213 -14.41 -7.64 9.47
C ASN A 213 -14.16 -6.24 10.05
N TRP A 214 -12.97 -5.66 9.87
CA TRP A 214 -12.58 -4.36 10.42
C TRP A 214 -13.56 -3.23 10.07
N ASN A 215 -14.09 -3.23 8.85
CA ASN A 215 -15.06 -2.26 8.34
C ASN A 215 -16.53 -2.65 8.58
N ASN A 216 -16.80 -3.83 9.14
CA ASN A 216 -18.15 -4.24 9.50
C ASN A 216 -18.54 -3.59 10.82
N ALA A 217 -19.50 -2.68 10.77
CA ALA A 217 -20.02 -2.00 11.95
C ALA A 217 -20.54 -3.01 13.00
N GLN A 218 -19.94 -3.00 14.19
CA GLN A 218 -20.40 -3.75 15.34
C GLN A 218 -21.29 -2.87 16.22
N THR A 219 -22.47 -3.37 16.56
CA THR A 219 -23.43 -2.64 17.39
C THR A 219 -23.19 -2.90 18.87
N VAL A 220 -23.19 -1.83 19.67
CA VAL A 220 -23.29 -1.87 21.13
C VAL A 220 -24.66 -1.35 21.54
N THR A 221 -25.31 -2.09 22.42
CA THR A 221 -26.57 -1.70 23.05
C THR A 221 -26.29 -1.14 24.42
N VAL A 222 -26.79 0.08 24.66
CA VAL A 222 -26.79 0.73 25.96
C VAL A 222 -28.18 0.56 26.56
N THR A 223 -28.25 0.13 27.81
CA THR A 223 -29.49 -0.08 28.55
C THR A 223 -29.52 0.83 29.77
N GLY A 224 -30.59 1.62 29.91
CA GLY A 224 -30.84 2.41 31.11
C GLY A 224 -31.14 1.50 32.29
N VAL A 225 -30.65 1.86 33.47
CA VAL A 225 -30.86 1.10 34.70
C VAL A 225 -31.88 1.84 35.55
N ASN A 226 -32.88 1.11 36.06
CA ASN A 226 -33.89 1.66 36.96
C ASN A 226 -33.33 1.76 38.38
N ASP A 227 -33.56 2.86 39.08
CA ASP A 227 -33.50 2.89 40.52
C ASP A 227 -34.83 3.33 41.17
N ASP A 228 -34.81 3.78 42.42
CA ASP A 228 -36.02 4.19 43.17
C ASP A 228 -35.88 5.65 43.67
N LEU A 229 -34.96 6.43 43.09
CA LEU A 229 -34.58 7.78 43.50
C LEU A 229 -35.08 8.79 42.45
N ASP A 230 -35.90 9.74 42.89
CA ASP A 230 -36.13 10.98 42.13
C ASP A 230 -34.88 11.87 42.23
N ASP A 231 -33.89 11.59 41.38
CA ASP A 231 -32.63 12.33 41.26
C ASP A 231 -32.46 13.05 39.90
N GLY A 232 -33.45 12.90 39.02
CA GLY A 232 -33.53 13.52 37.71
C GLY A 232 -32.70 12.80 36.65
N ASN A 233 -32.62 13.36 35.44
CA ASN A 233 -31.88 12.70 34.36
C ASN A 233 -30.36 12.71 34.65
N ILE A 234 -29.77 11.53 34.85
CA ILE A 234 -28.33 11.37 35.08
C ILE A 234 -27.62 10.92 33.80
N GLY A 235 -26.38 11.39 33.63
CA GLY A 235 -25.53 11.07 32.49
C GLY A 235 -24.46 10.04 32.83
N ALA A 236 -24.25 9.08 31.93
CA ALA A 236 -23.13 8.16 31.93
C ALA A 236 -22.24 8.39 30.69
N THR A 237 -20.97 8.01 30.81
CA THR A 237 -19.98 8.05 29.73
C THR A 237 -19.52 6.63 29.44
N ILE A 238 -19.77 6.17 28.22
CA ILE A 238 -19.21 4.92 27.70
C ILE A 238 -17.89 5.24 27.02
N THR A 239 -16.79 4.71 27.56
CA THR A 239 -15.45 4.87 26.99
C THR A 239 -15.11 3.66 26.11
N LEU A 240 -14.64 3.96 24.90
CA LEU A 240 -14.05 3.00 23.98
C LEU A 240 -12.54 3.24 23.90
N ALA A 241 -11.75 2.22 24.22
CA ALA A 241 -10.30 2.29 24.25
C ALA A 241 -9.67 1.04 23.64
N ILE A 242 -8.62 1.22 22.84
CA ILE A 242 -7.80 0.12 22.33
C ILE A 242 -7.17 -0.63 23.50
N VAL A 243 -7.23 -1.96 23.45
CA VAL A 243 -6.57 -2.85 24.40
C VAL A 243 -5.24 -3.25 23.79
N ASP A 244 -4.22 -2.41 24.02
CA ASP A 244 -2.83 -2.52 23.54
C ASP A 244 -2.31 -3.97 23.51
N ALA A 245 -2.31 -4.65 24.67
CA ALA A 245 -1.79 -6.02 24.78
C ALA A 245 -2.51 -7.09 23.93
N ASP A 246 -3.72 -6.80 23.45
CA ASP A 246 -4.56 -7.72 22.65
C ASP A 246 -4.77 -7.19 21.21
N SER A 247 -4.13 -6.09 20.82
CA SER A 247 -4.38 -5.39 19.55
C SER A 247 -3.12 -5.31 18.68
N ASP A 248 -3.33 -5.00 17.41
CA ASP A 248 -2.28 -4.59 16.48
C ASP A 248 -1.56 -3.32 16.98
N ASP A 249 -0.23 -3.38 17.09
CA ASP A 249 0.64 -2.29 17.56
C ASP A 249 0.43 -0.96 16.80
N SER A 250 -0.02 -1.02 15.54
CA SER A 250 -0.33 0.20 14.76
C SER A 250 -1.47 1.03 15.39
N TYR A 251 -2.33 0.39 16.22
CA TYR A 251 -3.46 1.04 16.89
C TYR A 251 -3.14 1.56 18.30
N ASP A 252 -1.95 1.31 18.86
CA ASP A 252 -1.59 1.66 20.25
C ASP A 252 -1.76 3.15 20.58
N ASN A 253 -1.53 4.01 19.58
CA ASN A 253 -1.61 5.46 19.73
C ASN A 253 -2.99 6.04 19.40
N VAL A 254 -3.97 5.21 19.02
CA VAL A 254 -5.32 5.68 18.70
C VAL A 254 -6.01 6.14 19.97
N ALA A 255 -6.43 7.40 19.97
CA ALA A 255 -7.08 8.01 21.13
C ALA A 255 -8.43 7.33 21.47
N ASN A 256 -8.71 7.24 22.76
CA ASN A 256 -10.01 6.80 23.25
C ASN A 256 -11.14 7.69 22.71
N GLN A 257 -12.30 7.08 22.45
CA GLN A 257 -13.52 7.80 22.12
C GLN A 257 -14.57 7.59 23.20
N ILE A 258 -15.49 8.53 23.32
CA ILE A 258 -16.54 8.51 24.33
C ILE A 258 -17.91 8.63 23.68
N VAL A 259 -18.88 7.93 24.26
CA VAL A 259 -20.31 8.07 23.98
C VAL A 259 -20.97 8.56 25.25
N ALA A 260 -21.63 9.72 25.19
CA ALA A 260 -22.44 10.20 26.29
C ALA A 260 -23.82 9.54 26.22
N ALA A 261 -24.23 8.90 27.30
CA ALA A 261 -25.56 8.35 27.51
C ALA A 261 -26.30 9.17 28.57
N VAL A 262 -27.60 9.38 28.39
CA VAL A 262 -28.46 9.98 29.41
C VAL A 262 -29.54 8.98 29.78
N ASN A 263 -29.68 8.69 31.07
CA ASN A 263 -30.77 7.90 31.64
C ASN A 263 -31.87 8.87 32.09
N THR A 264 -33.08 8.74 31.53
CA THR A 264 -34.21 9.59 31.95
C THR A 264 -34.95 9.00 33.13
N ASP A 265 -35.10 9.82 34.16
CA ASP A 265 -35.76 9.53 35.42
C ASP A 265 -37.28 9.36 35.24
N ASN A 266 -37.83 8.31 35.85
CA ASN A 266 -39.27 8.04 35.86
C ASN A 266 -39.90 8.11 37.26
N ASP A 267 -39.09 8.35 38.29
CA ASP A 267 -39.53 8.42 39.66
C ASP A 267 -40.11 9.79 40.03
N SER A 268 -40.79 9.81 41.18
CA SER A 268 -41.34 11.05 41.72
C SER A 268 -41.34 11.02 43.25
N ALA A 269 -40.73 12.04 43.85
CA ALA A 269 -40.68 12.19 45.29
C ALA A 269 -42.09 12.36 45.89
N GLY A 270 -42.49 11.43 46.75
CA GLY A 270 -43.76 11.48 47.46
C GLY A 270 -43.68 10.88 48.86
N PHE A 271 -44.51 11.37 49.77
CA PHE A 271 -44.76 10.73 51.06
C PHE A 271 -46.22 10.32 51.18
N THR A 272 -46.46 9.13 51.73
CA THR A 272 -47.82 8.68 52.09
C THR A 272 -48.11 9.08 53.53
N ILE A 273 -49.06 10.00 53.74
CA ILE A 273 -49.61 10.24 55.09
C ILE A 273 -50.74 9.24 55.31
N THR A 274 -50.48 8.20 56.11
CA THR A 274 -51.54 7.37 56.69
C THR A 274 -51.98 8.01 58.00
N GLN A 275 -53.15 8.65 58.02
CA GLN A 275 -53.75 9.12 59.27
C GLN A 275 -54.23 7.90 60.08
N SER A 276 -53.49 7.54 61.13
CA SER A 276 -53.96 6.55 62.09
C SER A 276 -55.04 7.19 62.97
N GLY A 277 -56.31 7.07 62.56
CA GLY A 277 -57.51 7.29 63.36
C GLY A 277 -57.44 8.43 64.38
N GLY A 278 -57.67 9.67 63.93
CA GLY A 278 -58.02 10.75 64.83
C GLY A 278 -59.47 10.57 65.31
N ALA A 279 -59.65 10.43 66.62
CA ALA A 279 -60.93 10.41 67.32
C ALA A 279 -61.59 11.80 67.37
#